data_AF-A0A067NN53-F1
#
_entry.id   AF-A0A067NN53-F1
#
_cell.length_a   1.000
_cell.length_b   1.000
_cell.length_c   1.000
_cell.angle_alpha   90.00
_cell.angle_beta   90.00
_cell.angle_gamma   90.00
#
_symmetry.space_group_name_H-M   'P 1'
#
loop_
_entity.id
_entity.type
_entity.pdbx_description
1 polymer ?
#
loop_
_entity_poly.entity_id
_entity_poly.type
_entity_poly.pdbx_seq_one_letter_code
_entity_poly.pdbx_strand_id
1 'polypeptide(L)' 'LRQEFRDLELLDDITCLRFEGKLPASVVGDTRRTLIHAFRQHKSDSYVPQHVHNAIRWNKKQPYVEPDFQDLDWSII' A
#
# COMPACT_ATOMS: atom_id res chain seq x y z
N LEU A 1 13.82 -2.64 1.40
CA LEU A 1 13.95 -1.41 2.20
C LEU A 1 13.11 -0.21 1.72
N ARG A 2 13.40 0.47 0.59
CA ARG A 2 12.58 1.65 0.18
C ARG A 2 11.09 1.32 0.00
N GLN A 3 10.78 0.18 -0.62
CA GLN A 3 9.40 -0.24 -0.83
C GLN A 3 8.69 -0.56 0.49
N GLU A 4 9.35 -1.21 1.44
CA GLU A 4 8.76 -1.49 2.76
C GLU A 4 8.37 -0.21 3.51
N PHE A 5 9.18 0.85 3.43
CA PHE A 5 8.80 2.14 4.01
C PHE A 5 7.57 2.73 3.31
N ARG A 6 7.49 2.66 1.97
CA ARG A 6 6.30 3.12 1.24
C ARG A 6 5.04 2.34 1.63
N ASP A 7 5.18 1.03 1.86
CA ASP A 7 4.08 0.20 2.34
C ASP A 7 3.60 0.67 3.71
N LEU A 8 4.52 1.00 4.62
CA LEU A 8 4.17 1.52 5.95
C LEU A 8 3.44 2.86 5.86
N GLU A 9 3.89 3.77 5.01
CA GLU A 9 3.21 5.06 4.80
C GLU A 9 1.78 4.88 4.26
N LEU A 10 1.57 3.93 3.34
CA LEU A 10 0.22 3.61 2.86
C LEU A 10 -0.64 2.98 3.96
N LEU A 11 -0.09 2.08 4.77
CA LEU A 11 -0.81 1.48 5.89
C LEU A 11 -1.19 2.49 6.96
N ASP A 12 -0.32 3.46 7.25
CA ASP A 12 -0.60 4.54 8.19
C ASP A 12 -1.77 5.41 7.68
N ASP A 13 -1.74 5.78 6.40
CA ASP A 13 -2.80 6.56 5.76
C ASP A 13 -4.14 5.79 5.72
N ILE A 14 -4.10 4.49 5.40
CA ILE A 14 -5.29 3.61 5.46
C ILE A 14 -5.87 3.58 6.88
N THR A 15 -5.01 3.48 7.89
CA THR A 15 -5.42 3.41 9.30
C THR A 15 -6.06 4.74 9.73
N CYS A 16 -5.47 5.87 9.36
CA CYS A 16 -6.04 7.19 9.61
C CYS A 16 -7.41 7.36 8.94
N LEU A 17 -7.52 7.03 7.64
CA LEU A 17 -8.78 7.11 6.91
C LEU A 17 -9.87 6.20 7.51
N ARG A 18 -9.49 5.02 8.00
CA ARG A 18 -10.43 4.10 8.68
C ARG A 18 -10.90 4.68 10.00
N PHE A 19 -10.00 5.24 10.81
CA PHE A 19 -10.34 5.89 12.07
C PHE A 19 -11.28 7.08 11.86
N GLU A 20 -11.04 7.87 10.80
CA GLU A 20 -11.89 9.01 10.43
C GLU A 20 -13.22 8.61 9.75
N GLY A 21 -13.47 7.32 9.51
CA GLY A 21 -14.66 6.84 8.80
C GLY A 21 -14.71 7.22 7.31
N LYS A 22 -13.56 7.58 6.72
CA LYS A 22 -13.41 8.01 5.32
C LYS A 22 -12.90 6.90 4.40
N LEU A 23 -12.46 5.77 4.95
CA LEU A 23 -12.06 4.61 4.16
C LEU A 23 -13.31 3.87 3.67
N PRO A 24 -13.48 3.64 2.36
CA PRO A 24 -14.60 2.86 1.84
C PRO A 24 -14.58 1.43 2.38
N ALA A 25 -15.77 0.88 2.65
CA ALA A 25 -15.93 -0.48 3.14
C ALA A 25 -15.41 -1.56 2.17
N SER A 26 -15.26 -1.23 0.88
CA SER A 26 -14.69 -2.13 -0.14
C SER A 26 -13.18 -2.31 -0.01
N VAL A 27 -12.48 -1.46 0.74
CA VAL A 27 -11.03 -1.57 0.96
C VAL A 27 -10.76 -2.51 2.12
N VAL A 28 -10.56 -3.78 1.78
CA VAL A 28 -10.30 -4.89 2.71
C VAL A 28 -9.11 -5.74 2.25
N GLY A 29 -8.50 -6.48 3.17
CA GLY A 29 -7.43 -7.42 2.86
C GLY A 29 -6.90 -8.11 4.12
N ASP A 30 -6.68 -9.42 4.03
CA ASP A 30 -6.20 -10.25 5.15
C ASP A 30 -4.69 -10.10 5.40
N THR A 31 -3.97 -9.56 4.43
CA THR A 31 -2.53 -9.32 4.51
C THR A 31 -2.23 -7.87 4.20
N ARG A 32 -1.07 -7.37 4.64
CA ARG A 32 -0.55 -6.06 4.22
C ARG A 32 -0.62 -5.88 2.70
N ARG A 33 -0.23 -6.92 1.96
CA ARG A 33 -0.15 -6.90 0.49
C ARG A 33 -1.54 -6.71 -0.13
N THR A 34 -2.50 -7.54 0.27
CA THR A 34 -3.87 -7.50 -0.28
C THR A 34 -4.60 -6.22 0.13
N LEU A 35 -4.37 -5.71 1.35
CA LEU A 35 -4.97 -4.46 1.82
C LEU A 35 -4.44 -3.24 1.06
N ILE A 36 -3.12 -3.15 0.87
CA ILE A 36 -2.50 -2.06 0.09
C ILE A 36 -2.99 -2.10 -1.35
N HIS A 37 -3.02 -3.28 -1.98
CA HIS A 37 -3.53 -3.43 -3.34
C HIS A 37 -4.98 -2.93 -3.45
N ALA A 38 -5.87 -3.38 -2.56
CA ALA A 38 -7.27 -2.94 -2.54
C ALA A 38 -7.40 -1.41 -2.36
N PHE A 39 -6.58 -0.82 -1.50
CA PHE A 39 -6.55 0.63 -1.30
C PHE A 39 -6.10 1.39 -2.55
N ARG A 40 -5.04 0.91 -3.22
CA ARG A 40 -4.50 1.55 -4.43
C ARG A 40 -5.47 1.46 -5.61
N GLN A 41 -6.16 0.33 -5.77
CA GLN A 41 -7.26 0.17 -6.73
C GLN A 41 -8.39 1.18 -6.50
N HIS A 42 -8.70 1.49 -5.23
CA HIS A 42 -9.72 2.48 -4.91
C HIS A 42 -9.27 3.94 -5.14
N LYS A 43 -8.02 4.29 -4.82
CA LYS A 43 -7.52 5.67 -4.89
C LYS A 43 -7.01 6.06 -6.28
N SER A 44 -5.95 5.39 -6.73
CA SER A 44 -5.20 5.60 -7.98
C SER A 44 -3.79 5.04 -7.79
N ASP A 45 -3.20 4.47 -8.84
CA ASP A 45 -1.79 4.03 -8.85
C ASP A 45 -0.78 5.15 -8.57
N SER A 46 -1.16 6.40 -8.88
CA SER A 46 -0.33 7.59 -8.68
C SER A 46 -0.56 8.28 -7.33
N TYR A 47 -1.46 7.75 -6.50
CA TYR A 47 -1.73 8.31 -5.19
C TYR A 47 -0.48 8.25 -4.31
N VAL A 48 -0.19 9.36 -3.64
CA VAL A 48 0.89 9.50 -2.65
C VAL A 48 0.32 10.27 -1.45
N PRO A 49 0.34 9.71 -0.24
CA PRO A 49 -0.06 10.46 0.95
C PRO A 49 0.78 11.73 1.13
N GLN A 50 0.17 12.78 1.68
CA GLN A 50 0.82 14.10 1.80
C GLN A 50 2.03 14.07 2.74
N HIS A 51 1.99 13.23 3.77
CA HIS A 51 3.02 13.12 4.81
C HIS A 51 4.24 12.31 4.38
N VAL A 52 4.21 11.64 3.21
CA VAL A 52 5.32 10.82 2.72
C VAL A 52 6.60 11.64 2.55
N HIS A 53 7.66 11.21 3.23
CA HIS A 53 8.97 11.85 3.15
C HIS A 53 9.56 11.83 1.73
N ASN A 54 10.21 12.93 1.33
CA ASN A 54 10.74 13.13 -0.04
C ASN A 54 11.68 12.02 -0.52
N ALA A 55 12.45 11.40 0.39
CA ALA A 55 13.41 10.34 0.05
C ALA A 55 12.75 9.03 -0.41
N ILE A 56 11.49 8.78 -0.04
CA ILE A 56 10.75 7.56 -0.37
C ILE A 56 9.51 7.82 -1.23
N ARG A 57 9.16 9.08 -1.49
CA ARG A 57 8.09 9.48 -2.40
C ARG A 57 8.23 8.82 -3.78
N TRP A 58 7.12 8.39 -4.36
CA TRP A 58 7.05 7.80 -5.70
C TRP A 58 6.39 8.74 -6.70
N ASN A 59 6.68 8.52 -7.98
CA ASN A 59 6.16 9.30 -9.11
C ASN A 59 6.34 8.50 -10.41
N LYS A 60 6.02 9.09 -11.57
CA LYS A 60 6.14 8.41 -12.88
C LYS A 60 7.57 7.89 -13.21
N LYS A 61 8.62 8.53 -12.70
CA LYS A 61 10.02 8.10 -12.91
C LYS A 61 10.45 7.00 -11.94
N GLN A 62 9.93 7.02 -10.70
CA GLN A 62 10.12 5.98 -9.71
C GLN A 62 8.75 5.56 -9.16
N PRO A 63 8.02 4.67 -9.85
CA PRO A 63 6.70 4.26 -9.42
C PRO A 63 6.75 3.48 -8.11
N TYR A 64 5.59 3.36 -7.48
CA TYR A 64 5.37 2.37 -6.44
C TYR A 64 5.31 0.99 -7.11
N VAL A 65 6.11 0.05 -6.61
CA VAL A 65 6.18 -1.30 -7.18
C VAL A 65 5.39 -2.23 -6.27
N GLU A 66 4.33 -2.83 -6.82
CA GLU A 66 3.66 -3.90 -6.10
C GLU A 66 4.46 -5.18 -6.25
N PRO A 67 4.67 -5.92 -5.16
CA PRO A 67 5.26 -7.26 -5.24
C PRO A 67 4.39 -8.18 -6.07
N ASP A 68 5.03 -9.05 -6.85
CA ASP A 68 4.35 -10.03 -7.70
C ASP A 68 3.50 -10.98 -6.83
N PHE A 69 2.30 -11.31 -7.31
CA PHE A 69 1.33 -12.17 -6.60
C PHE A 69 1.64 -13.67 -6.76
N GLN A 70 2.84 -14.04 -7.22
CA GLN A 70 3.21 -15.45 -7.25
C GLN A 70 3.17 -15.99 -5.82
N ASP A 71 2.13 -16.78 -5.55
CA ASP A 71 2.00 -17.57 -4.34
C ASP A 71 3.27 -18.40 -4.23
N LEU A 72 4.15 -17.96 -3.32
CA LEU A 72 5.25 -18.79 -2.89
C LEU A 72 4.59 -19.95 -2.16
N ASP A 73 4.46 -21.08 -2.85
CA ASP A 73 4.18 -22.36 -2.24
C ASP A 73 5.24 -22.57 -1.16
N TRP A 74 4.88 -22.21 0.06
CA TRP A 74 5.74 -22.43 1.20
C TRP A 74 5.65 -23.93 1.47
N SER A 75 6.77 -24.63 1.30
CA SER A 75 6.92 -25.98 1.81
C SER A 75 7.65 -25.91 3.16
N ILE A 76 7.20 -26.74 4.10
CA ILE A 76 7.99 -27.02 5.29
C ILE A 76 9.13 -27.93 4.82
N ILE A 77 10.37 -27.49 5.01
CA ILE A 77 11.59 -28.29 4.77
C ILE A 77 11.84 -29.16 5.99
#